data_AF-A0A9Q4L567-F1
#
_entry.id   AF-A0A9Q4L567-F1
#
_cell.length_a   1.000
_cell.length_b   1.000
_cell.length_c   1.000
_cell.angle_alpha   90.00
_cell.angle_beta   90.00
_cell.angle_gamma   90.00
#
_symmetry.space_group_name_H-M   'P 1'
#
loop_
_entity.id
_entity.type
_entity.pdbx_description
1 polymer ?
#
loop_
_entity_poly.entity_id
_entity_poly.type
_entity_poly.pdbx_seq_one_letter_code
_entity_poly.pdbx_strand_id
1 'polypeptide(L)' 'MSPWTLFDFRAPLRQNEYQRWYNRKGVVDQHGRKKQAFHVLREFYESEEL' A
#
# COMPACT_ATOMS: atom_id res chain seq x y z
N MET A 1 14.49 2.83 -5.60
CA MET A 1 13.23 3.64 -5.57
C MET A 1 12.45 3.34 -4.29
N SER A 2 11.67 4.28 -3.71
CA SER A 2 10.83 4.04 -2.51
C SER A 2 9.38 4.55 -2.70
N PRO A 3 8.42 3.67 -3.06
CA PRO A 3 7.02 4.04 -3.26
C PRO A 3 6.27 4.33 -1.96
N TRP A 4 5.32 5.27 -2.04
CA TRP A 4 4.41 5.59 -0.95
C TRP A 4 3.13 4.73 -1.05
N THR A 5 2.82 3.85 -0.11
CA THR A 5 3.52 3.48 1.12
C THR A 5 3.35 1.98 1.34
N LEU A 6 4.00 1.41 2.35
CA LEU A 6 3.92 -0.03 2.61
C LEU A 6 2.55 -0.47 3.12
N PHE A 7 1.99 0.23 4.12
CA PHE A 7 0.73 -0.14 4.79
C PHE A 7 -0.31 0.96 4.71
N ASP A 8 -1.60 0.58 4.68
CA ASP A 8 -2.69 1.53 4.94
C ASP A 8 -2.57 2.09 6.37
N PHE A 9 -2.75 3.40 6.52
CA PHE A 9 -2.61 4.09 7.81
C PHE A 9 -3.74 5.08 8.05
N ARG A 10 -4.00 5.41 9.33
CA ARG A 10 -5.05 6.37 9.71
C ARG A 10 -4.75 7.75 9.14
N ALA A 11 -5.73 8.35 8.48
CA ALA A 11 -5.63 9.68 7.90
C ALA A 11 -6.96 10.44 8.10
N PRO A 12 -7.02 11.42 9.02
CA PRO A 12 -8.25 12.18 9.32
C PRO A 12 -8.86 12.89 8.12
N LEU A 13 -8.07 13.17 7.08
CA LEU A 13 -8.52 13.87 5.88
C LEU A 13 -9.07 12.93 4.79
N ARG A 14 -9.20 11.62 5.05
CA ARG A 14 -9.62 10.60 4.06
C ARG A 14 -11.00 10.02 4.41
N GLN A 15 -12.05 10.83 4.22
CA GLN A 15 -13.36 10.60 4.84
C GLN A 15 -14.39 9.87 3.96
N ASN A 16 -14.10 9.66 2.68
CA ASN A 16 -15.08 9.01 1.79
C ASN A 16 -15.34 7.54 2.17
N GLU A 17 -16.43 6.98 1.63
CA GLU A 17 -16.94 5.64 1.98
C GLU A 17 -15.95 4.49 1.73
N TYR A 18 -15.03 4.66 0.79
CA TYR A 18 -14.00 3.67 0.44
C TYR A 18 -12.75 3.81 1.34
N GLN A 19 -12.50 5.01 1.84
CA GLN A 19 -11.33 5.31 2.65
C GLN A 19 -11.58 5.11 4.13
N ARG A 20 -12.74 5.51 4.65
CA ARG A 20 -13.16 5.34 6.06
C ARG A 20 -12.07 5.76 7.06
N TRP A 21 -11.50 6.94 6.86
CA TRP A 21 -10.44 7.54 7.69
C TRP A 21 -9.08 6.84 7.59
N TYR A 22 -8.85 6.09 6.51
CA TYR A 22 -7.55 5.51 6.17
C TYR A 22 -7.03 6.06 4.83
N ASN A 23 -5.73 6.31 4.76
CA ASN A 23 -5.04 6.40 3.50
C ASN A 23 -4.88 4.98 2.93
N ARG A 24 -5.58 4.71 1.82
CA ARG A 24 -5.65 3.40 1.16
C ARG A 24 -4.51 3.11 0.17
N LYS A 25 -3.46 3.94 0.17
CA LYS A 25 -2.30 3.82 -0.73
C LYS A 25 -1.28 2.76 -0.30
N GLY A 26 -1.48 2.11 0.84
CA GLY A 26 -0.64 0.97 1.23
C GLY A 26 -0.72 -0.12 0.18
N VAL A 27 0.42 -0.69 -0.23
CA VAL A 27 0.42 -1.94 -1.00
C VAL A 27 0.00 -3.15 -0.15
N VAL A 28 0.06 -2.99 1.17
CA VAL A 28 -0.53 -3.87 2.18
C VAL A 28 -1.63 -3.11 2.92
N ASP A 29 -2.73 -3.77 3.24
CA ASP A 29 -3.81 -3.13 4.01
C ASP A 29 -3.55 -3.09 5.52
N GLN A 30 -4.48 -2.50 6.28
CA GLN A 30 -4.36 -2.31 7.73
C GLN A 30 -4.42 -3.63 8.53
N HIS A 31 -4.75 -4.75 7.90
CA HIS A 31 -4.78 -6.08 8.50
C HIS A 31 -3.61 -6.95 8.05
N GLY A 32 -2.65 -6.39 7.29
CA GLY A 32 -1.50 -7.12 6.77
C GLY A 32 -1.78 -7.89 5.47
N ARG A 33 -2.94 -7.70 4.83
CA ARG A 33 -3.26 -8.38 3.57
C ARG A 33 -2.57 -7.68 2.40
N LYS A 34 -1.77 -8.43 1.64
CA LYS A 34 -1.07 -7.96 0.44
C LYS A 34 -2.08 -7.71 -0.67
N LYS A 35 -2.08 -6.49 -1.25
CA LYS A 35 -2.90 -6.14 -2.42
C LYS A 35 -2.19 -6.57 -3.70
N GLN A 36 -2.89 -6.59 -4.84
CA GLN A 36 -2.28 -6.93 -6.14
C GLN A 36 -1.02 -6.10 -6.45
N ALA A 37 -1.04 -4.80 -6.13
CA ALA A 37 0.10 -3.91 -6.33
C ALA A 37 1.36 -4.30 -5.53
N PHE A 38 1.23 -5.03 -4.41
CA PHE A 38 2.38 -5.56 -3.68
C PHE A 38 3.21 -6.51 -4.54
N HIS A 39 2.54 -7.38 -5.30
CA HIS A 39 3.21 -8.39 -6.11
C HIS A 39 3.94 -7.77 -7.30
N VAL A 40 3.35 -6.75 -7.94
CA VAL A 40 4.02 -5.99 -9.00
C VAL A 40 5.31 -5.35 -8.47
N LEU A 41 5.26 -4.74 -7.29
CA LEU A 41 6.43 -4.12 -6.66
C LEU A 41 7.47 -5.15 -6.22
N ARG A 42 7.02 -6.30 -5.71
CA ARG A 42 7.90 -7.41 -5.35
C ARG A 42 8.65 -7.92 -6.58
N GLU A 43 7.94 -8.23 -7.66
CA GLU A 43 8.53 -8.72 -8.91
C GLU A 43 9.52 -7.71 -9.50
N PHE A 44 9.18 -6.42 -9.48
CA PHE A 44 10.10 -5.37 -9.89
C PHE A 44 11.41 -5.39 -9.09
N TYR A 45 11.33 -5.41 -7.75
CA TYR A 45 12.53 -5.46 -6.90
C TYR A 45 13.27 -6.80 -6.93
N GLU A 46 12.58 -7.91 -7.22
CA GLU A 46 13.23 -9.22 -7.42
C GLU A 46 13.95 -9.28 -8.77
N SER A 47 13.42 -8.59 -9.79
CA SER A 47 14.02 -8.52 -11.14
C SER A 47 15.20 -7.55 -11.23
N GLU A 48 15.15 -6.46 -10.46
CA GLU A 48 16.32 -5.64 -10.18
C GLU A 48 17.15 -6.35 -9.11
N GLU A 49 17.85 -7.42 -9.50
CA GLU A 49 18.85 -8.07 -8.65
C GLU A 49 19.78 -6.98 -8.09
N LEU A 50 19.74 -6.77 -6.77
CA LEU A 50 20.65 -5.91 -6.02
C LEU A 50 21.98 -6.64 -5.78
#